data_AF-A0A0X8F8M0-F1
#
_entry.id   AF-A0A0X8F8M0-F1
#
_cell.length_a   1.000
_cell.length_b   1.000
_cell.length_c   1.000
_cell.angle_alpha   90.00
_cell.angle_beta   90.00
_cell.angle_gamma   90.00
#
_symmetry.space_group_name_H-M   'P 1'
#
loop_
_entity.id
_entity.type
_entity.pdbx_description
1 polymer ?
#
loop_
_entity_poly.entity_id
_entity_poly.type
_entity_poly.pdbx_seq_one_letter_code
_entity_poly.pdbx_strand_id
1 'polypeptide(L)'
;MVNETLAEVLQSDQEVEAIRQETKETIQTLKQKNQAALTQAEQSAKEDFKAFEESLANQQAQAFEHYKKEAQLAHQAQLDELRQKFNQHKQTMIDQTVKELRKVYGNC
;
A
#
# COMPACT_ATOMS: atom_id res chain seq x y z
N MET A 1 -13.42 -2.42 78.57
CA MET A 1 -12.73 -1.32 77.86
C MET A 1 -11.47 -1.75 77.11
N VAL A 2 -10.34 -2.15 77.72
CA VAL A 2 -9.11 -2.49 76.95
C VAL A 2 -9.28 -3.68 75.98
N ASN A 3 -10.13 -4.65 76.33
CA ASN A 3 -10.41 -5.81 75.46
C ASN A 3 -11.35 -5.50 74.27
N GLU A 4 -12.18 -4.45 74.35
CA GLU A 4 -13.10 -4.09 73.26
C GLU A 4 -12.36 -3.31 72.17
N THR A 5 -11.44 -2.42 72.57
CA THR A 5 -10.60 -1.66 71.64
C THR A 5 -9.66 -2.56 70.84
N LEU A 6 -9.13 -3.63 71.47
CA LEU A 6 -8.27 -4.59 70.77
C LEU A 6 -9.03 -5.41 69.72
N ALA A 7 -10.31 -5.74 70.00
CA ALA A 7 -11.18 -6.45 69.07
C ALA A 7 -11.57 -5.56 67.87
N GLU A 8 -11.88 -4.27 68.11
CA GLU A 8 -12.13 -3.30 67.04
C GLU A 8 -10.91 -3.11 66.12
N VAL A 9 -9.70 -3.06 66.69
CA VAL A 9 -8.46 -2.95 65.90
C VAL A 9 -8.24 -4.21 65.04
N LEU A 10 -8.43 -5.41 65.60
CA LEU A 10 -8.29 -6.66 64.85
C LEU A 10 -9.32 -6.77 63.72
N GLN A 11 -10.55 -6.32 63.95
CA GLN A 11 -11.59 -6.31 62.92
C GLN A 11 -11.26 -5.30 61.81
N SER A 12 -10.80 -4.10 62.17
CA SER A 12 -10.33 -3.09 61.22
C SER A 12 -9.16 -3.60 60.37
N ASP A 13 -8.18 -4.29 60.96
CA ASP A 13 -7.06 -4.88 60.23
C ASP A 13 -7.52 -5.96 59.24
N GLN A 14 -8.51 -6.78 59.61
CA GLN A 14 -9.10 -7.77 58.71
C GLN A 14 -9.84 -7.12 57.53
N GLU A 15 -10.60 -6.06 57.80
CA GLU A 15 -11.28 -5.28 56.76
C GLU A 15 -10.28 -4.61 55.80
N VAL A 16 -9.20 -4.02 56.34
CA VAL A 16 -8.13 -3.42 55.54
C VAL A 16 -7.43 -4.46 54.67
N GLU A 17 -7.12 -5.63 55.20
CA GLU A 17 -6.45 -6.67 54.40
C GLU A 17 -7.37 -7.27 53.33
N ALA A 18 -8.68 -7.37 53.60
CA ALA A 18 -9.67 -7.75 52.59
C ALA A 18 -9.75 -6.73 51.45
N ILE A 19 -9.83 -5.43 51.77
CA ILE A 19 -9.82 -4.33 50.78
C ILE A 19 -8.52 -4.37 49.97
N ARG A 20 -7.38 -4.64 50.62
CA ARG A 20 -6.08 -4.73 49.96
C ARG A 20 -6.03 -5.88 48.96
N GLN A 21 -6.60 -7.03 49.32
CA GLN A 21 -6.63 -8.20 48.46
C GLN A 21 -7.55 -7.97 47.25
N GLU A 22 -8.75 -7.43 47.47
CA GLU A 22 -9.68 -7.04 46.40
C GLU A 22 -9.05 -6.02 45.45
N THR A 23 -8.32 -5.04 45.98
CA THR A 23 -7.63 -4.03 45.18
C THR A 23 -6.54 -4.68 44.32
N LYS A 24 -5.77 -5.64 44.85
CA LYS A 24 -4.75 -6.36 44.07
C LYS A 24 -5.39 -7.16 42.93
N GLU A 25 -6.48 -7.88 43.22
CA GLU A 25 -7.21 -8.67 42.21
C GLU A 25 -7.81 -7.77 41.13
N THR A 26 -8.34 -6.60 41.51
CA THR A 26 -8.85 -5.59 40.59
C THR A 26 -7.74 -5.05 39.69
N ILE A 27 -6.58 -4.68 40.27
CA ILE A 27 -5.42 -4.21 39.50
C ILE A 27 -4.95 -5.28 38.51
N GLN A 28 -4.89 -6.55 38.94
CA GLN A 28 -4.47 -7.65 38.08
C GLN A 28 -5.46 -7.88 36.92
N THR A 29 -6.75 -7.82 37.20
CA THR A 29 -7.81 -7.92 36.19
C THR A 29 -7.73 -6.78 35.19
N LEU A 30 -7.52 -5.54 35.66
CA LEU A 30 -7.35 -4.38 34.79
C LEU A 30 -6.11 -4.49 33.91
N LYS A 31 -4.98 -4.98 34.46
CA LYS A 31 -3.77 -5.23 33.68
C LYS A 31 -4.02 -6.26 32.57
N GLN A 32 -4.68 -7.37 32.88
CA GLN A 32 -5.00 -8.40 31.89
C GLN A 32 -5.93 -7.88 30.79
N LYS A 33 -6.99 -7.13 31.16
CA LYS A 33 -7.91 -6.51 30.20
C LYS A 33 -7.20 -5.53 29.27
N ASN A 34 -6.36 -4.65 29.81
CA ASN A 34 -5.60 -3.70 29.01
C ASN A 34 -4.61 -4.38 28.08
N GLN A 35 -3.94 -5.44 28.55
CA GLN A 35 -3.00 -6.17 27.72
C GLN A 35 -3.71 -6.92 26.58
N ALA A 36 -4.87 -7.53 26.84
CA ALA A 36 -5.70 -8.13 25.80
C ALA A 36 -6.18 -7.10 24.77
N ALA A 37 -6.62 -5.92 25.24
CA ALA A 37 -7.05 -4.84 24.36
C ALA A 37 -5.90 -4.31 23.48
N LEU A 38 -4.69 -4.18 24.04
CA LEU A 38 -3.49 -3.81 23.28
C LEU A 38 -3.15 -4.84 22.21
N THR A 39 -3.13 -6.14 22.56
CA THR A 39 -2.86 -7.21 21.60
C THR A 39 -3.91 -7.23 20.49
N GLN A 40 -5.19 -7.02 20.82
CA GLN A 40 -6.25 -6.95 19.82
C GLN A 40 -6.09 -5.74 18.89
N ALA A 41 -5.73 -4.57 19.44
CA ALA A 41 -5.48 -3.37 18.65
C ALA A 41 -4.26 -3.54 17.73
N GLU A 42 -3.17 -4.15 18.21
CA GLU A 42 -2.00 -4.47 17.39
C GLU A 42 -2.34 -5.45 16.26
N GLN A 43 -3.16 -6.47 16.54
CA GLN A 43 -3.58 -7.43 15.55
C GLN A 43 -4.45 -6.78 14.46
N SER A 44 -5.43 -5.96 14.87
CA SER A 44 -6.26 -5.19 13.94
C SER A 44 -5.42 -4.25 13.07
N ALA A 45 -4.47 -3.51 13.67
CA ALA A 45 -3.61 -2.59 12.94
C ALA A 45 -2.72 -3.33 11.91
N LYS A 46 -2.24 -4.53 12.23
CA LYS A 46 -1.48 -5.37 11.28
C LYS A 46 -2.34 -5.83 10.12
N GLU A 47 -3.59 -6.22 10.40
CA GLU A 47 -4.55 -6.64 9.36
C GLU A 47 -4.93 -5.48 8.45
N ASP A 48 -5.22 -4.31 9.01
CA ASP A 48 -5.52 -3.08 8.26
C ASP A 48 -4.33 -2.65 7.40
N PHE A 49 -3.12 -2.70 7.95
CA PHE A 49 -1.90 -2.35 7.22
C PHE A 49 -1.66 -3.31 6.05
N LYS A 50 -1.84 -4.62 6.26
CA LYS A 50 -1.70 -5.62 5.20
C LYS A 50 -2.73 -5.42 4.09
N ALA A 51 -3.99 -5.15 4.45
CA ALA A 51 -5.04 -4.85 3.48
C ALA A 51 -4.73 -3.58 2.67
N PHE A 52 -4.14 -2.56 3.32
CA PHE A 52 -3.68 -1.35 2.66
C PHE A 52 -2.53 -1.63 1.68
N GLU A 53 -1.52 -2.41 2.07
CA GLU A 53 -0.41 -2.79 1.18
C GLU A 53 -0.91 -3.56 -0.05
N GLU A 54 -1.80 -4.53 0.13
CA GLU A 54 -2.40 -5.30 -0.96
C GLU A 54 -3.22 -4.39 -1.90
N SER A 55 -3.99 -3.46 -1.35
CA SER A 55 -4.74 -2.46 -2.12
C SER A 55 -3.81 -1.57 -2.94
N LEU A 56 -2.73 -1.08 -2.33
CA LEU A 56 -1.75 -0.22 -2.99
C LEU A 56 -1.03 -0.95 -4.13
N ALA A 57 -0.62 -2.20 -3.91
CA ALA A 57 0.01 -3.02 -4.93
C ALA A 57 -0.92 -3.25 -6.13
N ASN A 58 -2.20 -3.53 -5.87
CA ASN A 58 -3.21 -3.69 -6.92
C ASN A 58 -3.44 -2.39 -7.71
N GLN A 59 -3.53 -1.25 -7.03
CA GLN A 59 -3.67 0.06 -7.68
C GLN A 59 -2.46 0.38 -8.56
N GLN A 60 -1.26 0.12 -8.08
CA GLN A 60 -0.03 0.33 -8.86
C GLN A 60 0.02 -0.58 -10.09
N ALA A 61 -0.35 -1.86 -9.95
CA ALA A 61 -0.40 -2.79 -11.07
C ALA A 61 -1.41 -2.34 -12.14
N GLN A 62 -2.60 -1.90 -11.73
CA GLN A 62 -3.62 -1.37 -12.65
C GLN A 62 -3.16 -0.08 -13.34
N ALA A 63 -2.58 0.86 -12.60
CA ALA A 63 -2.06 2.10 -13.16
C ALA A 63 -0.93 1.82 -14.17
N PHE A 64 -0.02 0.91 -13.84
CA PHE A 64 1.08 0.52 -14.72
C PHE A 64 0.58 -0.10 -16.02
N GLU A 65 -0.35 -1.06 -15.96
CA GLU A 65 -0.92 -1.67 -17.16
C GLU A 65 -1.72 -0.65 -17.99
N HIS A 66 -2.39 0.31 -17.35
CA HIS A 66 -3.04 1.42 -18.04
C HIS A 66 -2.05 2.28 -18.82
N TYR A 67 -0.99 2.76 -18.15
CA TYR A 67 0.07 3.57 -18.79
C TYR A 67 0.75 2.81 -19.94
N LYS A 68 1.04 1.52 -19.74
CA LYS A 68 1.64 0.67 -20.77
C LYS A 68 0.74 0.56 -22.00
N LYS A 69 -0.57 0.38 -21.80
CA LYS A 69 -1.55 0.31 -22.89
C LYS A 69 -1.66 1.64 -23.64
N GLU A 70 -1.71 2.76 -22.92
CA GLU A 70 -1.72 4.09 -23.52
C GLU A 70 -0.45 4.36 -24.34
N ALA A 71 0.72 4.03 -23.79
CA ALA A 71 1.99 4.16 -24.49
C ALA A 71 2.04 3.30 -25.76
N GLN A 72 1.53 2.07 -25.71
CA GLN A 72 1.43 1.18 -26.88
C GLN A 72 0.51 1.76 -27.96
N LEU A 73 -0.65 2.29 -27.58
CA LEU A 73 -1.58 2.92 -28.53
C LEU A 73 -0.98 4.16 -29.17
N ALA A 74 -0.34 5.03 -28.38
CA ALA A 74 0.34 6.22 -28.87
C ALA A 74 1.48 5.86 -29.83
N HIS A 75 2.30 4.87 -29.47
CA HIS A 75 3.39 4.40 -30.31
C HIS A 75 2.89 3.77 -31.62
N GLN A 76 1.81 2.98 -31.56
CA GLN A 76 1.19 2.41 -32.75
C GLN A 76 0.67 3.51 -33.69
N ALA A 77 0.01 4.53 -33.15
CA ALA A 77 -0.46 5.67 -33.94
C ALA A 77 0.70 6.41 -34.63
N GLN A 78 1.82 6.61 -33.93
CA GLN A 78 3.03 7.22 -34.52
C GLN A 78 3.62 6.37 -35.65
N LEU A 79 3.67 5.04 -35.48
CA LEU A 79 4.13 4.14 -36.53
C LEU A 79 3.23 4.18 -37.77
N ASP A 80 1.92 4.23 -37.57
CA ASP A 80 0.96 4.29 -38.67
C ASP A 80 1.03 5.64 -39.40
N GLU A 81 1.25 6.74 -38.68
CA GLU A 81 1.53 8.06 -39.29
C GLU A 81 2.82 8.04 -40.13
N LEU A 82 3.90 7.45 -39.60
CA LEU A 82 5.17 7.29 -40.32
C LEU A 82 5.01 6.45 -41.59
N ARG A 83 4.28 5.33 -41.51
CA ARG A 83 3.96 4.49 -42.67
C ARG A 83 3.17 5.25 -43.72
N GLN A 84 2.19 6.05 -43.30
CA GLN A 84 1.39 6.86 -44.21
C GLN A 84 2.26 7.90 -44.92
N LYS A 85 3.07 8.66 -44.18
CA LYS A 85 4.01 9.65 -44.76
C LYS A 85 5.01 8.99 -45.71
N PHE A 86 5.58 7.84 -45.32
CA PHE A 86 6.48 7.09 -46.18
C PHE A 86 5.79 6.70 -47.49
N ASN A 87 4.60 6.11 -47.43
CA ASN A 87 3.86 5.70 -48.62
C ASN A 87 3.48 6.87 -49.53
N GLN A 88 3.16 8.04 -48.96
CA GLN A 88 2.88 9.27 -49.71
C GLN A 88 4.11 9.78 -50.47
N HIS A 89 5.30 9.71 -49.85
CA HIS A 89 6.54 10.24 -50.45
C HIS A 89 7.38 9.20 -51.20
N LYS A 90 7.05 7.92 -51.08
CA LYS A 90 7.81 6.80 -51.65
C LYS A 90 8.09 6.98 -53.13
N GLN A 91 7.06 7.29 -53.93
CA GLN A 91 7.23 7.44 -55.38
C GLN A 91 8.14 8.62 -55.72
N THR A 92 7.93 9.76 -55.07
CA THR A 92 8.78 10.95 -55.25
C THR A 92 10.25 10.68 -54.92
N MET A 93 10.52 9.95 -53.84
CA MET A 93 11.89 9.57 -53.46
C MET A 93 12.53 8.62 -54.49
N ILE A 94 11.77 7.65 -55.00
CA ILE A 94 12.23 6.73 -56.06
C ILE A 94 12.55 7.53 -57.32
N ASP A 95 11.64 8.40 -57.76
CA ASP A 95 11.80 9.19 -58.98
C ASP A 95 13.01 10.12 -58.90
N GLN A 96 13.22 10.78 -57.76
CA GLN A 96 14.41 11.61 -57.52
C GLN A 96 15.69 10.78 -57.57
N THR A 97 15.70 9.61 -56.94
CA THR A 97 16.87 8.72 -56.92
C THR A 97 17.21 8.22 -58.34
N VAL A 98 16.20 7.79 -59.10
CA VAL A 98 16.36 7.39 -60.51
C VAL A 98 16.86 8.55 -61.37
N LYS A 99 16.34 9.76 -61.15
CA LYS A 99 16.79 10.97 -61.85
C LYS A 99 18.26 11.26 -61.58
N GLU A 100 18.72 11.19 -60.34
CA GLU A 100 20.12 11.39 -60.00
C GLU A 100 21.02 10.28 -60.58
N LEU A 101 20.59 9.01 -60.51
CA LEU A 101 21.33 7.90 -61.14
C LEU A 101 21.49 8.08 -62.65
N ARG A 102 20.45 8.53 -63.34
CA ARG A 102 20.52 8.83 -64.79
C ARG A 102 21.51 9.94 -65.12
N LYS A 103 21.73 10.92 -64.25
CA LYS A 103 22.76 11.95 -64.48
C LYS A 103 24.18 11.38 -64.47
N VAL A 104 24.42 10.35 -63.66
CA VAL A 104 25.74 9.71 -63.50
C VAL A 104 25.98 8.63 -64.55
N TYR A 105 24.98 7.78 -64.81
CA TYR A 105 25.12 6.57 -65.64
C TYR A 105 24.38 6.61 -66.98
N GLY A 106 23.53 7.61 -67.22
CA GLY A 106 22.75 7.73 -68.47
C GLY A 106 23.43 8.54 -69.57
N ASN A 107 24.61 9.12 -69.30
CA ASN A 107 25.47 9.80 -70.27
C ASN A 107 26.68 8.95 -70.67
N CYS A 108 26.61 7.62 -70.47
CA CYS A 108 27.53 6.64 -71.03
C CYS A 108 26.94 6.06 -72.31
#